data_AF-A0A7X9DSA3-F1
#
_entry.id   AF-A0A7X9DSA3-F1
#
_cell.length_a   1.000
_cell.length_b   1.000
_cell.length_c   1.000
_cell.angle_alpha   90.00
_cell.angle_beta   90.00
_cell.angle_gamma   90.00
#
_symmetry.space_group_name_H-M   'P 1'
#
loop_
_entity.id
_entity.type
_entity.pdbx_description
1 polymer ?
#
loop_
_entity_poly.entity_id
_entity_poly.type
_entity_poly.pdbx_seq_one_letter_code
_entity_poly.pdbx_strand_id
1 'polypeptide(L)'
;MDPKFATEVETLSRLIDELDYYQILRVPKNASLGQVRKAYHEQSLKFHPDRFFGLPEGALKSGIKKIAKRVAEAYVTLRDASKRRAYDLQLQRLQSPSPAAPESAPGAPAPAAAPPATALRFTEQTEKAFKQEKQQQFGKTEKGRKLYQQGMREFQAKNFVAAERTFKMALAYEPDNELFAKLRDEAGRNIKTDYTIK
;
A
#
# COMPACT_ATOMS: atom_id res chain seq x y z
N MET A 1 -26.49 16.90 -2.14
CA MET A 1 -25.02 17.02 -2.15
C MET A 1 -24.66 18.43 -2.54
N ASP A 2 -23.66 19.02 -1.90
CA ASP A 2 -23.19 20.37 -2.25
C ASP A 2 -22.68 20.41 -3.69
N PRO A 3 -23.24 21.27 -4.56
CA PRO A 3 -22.80 21.39 -5.95
C PRO A 3 -21.32 21.79 -6.04
N LYS A 4 -20.83 22.58 -5.08
CA LYS A 4 -19.42 22.95 -4.95
C LYS A 4 -18.50 21.74 -4.75
N PHE A 5 -18.96 20.74 -3.99
CA PHE A 5 -18.17 19.52 -3.74
C PHE A 5 -18.07 18.66 -5.00
N ALA A 6 -19.16 18.53 -5.76
CA ALA A 6 -19.15 17.78 -7.01
C ALA A 6 -18.19 18.39 -8.05
N THR A 7 -18.23 19.72 -8.21
CA THR A 7 -17.26 20.43 -9.07
C THR A 7 -15.83 20.27 -8.55
N GLU A 8 -15.60 20.38 -7.24
CA GLU A 8 -14.27 20.17 -6.66
C GLU A 8 -13.75 18.76 -6.94
N VAL A 9 -14.57 17.73 -6.78
CA VAL A 9 -14.18 16.34 -7.12
C VAL A 9 -13.86 16.22 -8.59
N GLU A 10 -14.69 16.78 -9.48
CA GLU A 10 -14.47 16.70 -10.91
C GLU A 10 -13.13 17.36 -11.30
N THR A 11 -12.91 18.61 -10.87
CA THR A 11 -11.67 19.35 -11.13
C THR A 11 -10.45 18.66 -10.53
N LEU A 12 -10.52 18.27 -9.25
CA LEU A 12 -9.40 17.59 -8.59
C LEU A 12 -9.12 16.25 -9.27
N SER A 13 -10.13 15.45 -9.61
CA SER A 13 -9.92 14.14 -10.24
C SER A 13 -9.20 14.24 -11.60
N ARG A 14 -9.35 15.37 -12.31
CA ARG A 14 -8.64 15.64 -13.57
C ARG A 14 -7.18 16.03 -13.33
N LEU A 15 -6.90 16.84 -12.31
CA LEU A 15 -5.57 17.40 -12.04
C LEU A 15 -4.72 16.55 -11.08
N ILE A 16 -5.31 15.61 -10.34
CA ILE A 16 -4.65 14.91 -9.23
C ILE A 16 -3.41 14.08 -9.62
N ASP A 17 -3.28 13.72 -10.89
CA ASP A 17 -2.10 13.02 -11.40
C ASP A 17 -0.92 13.97 -11.66
N GLU A 18 -1.18 15.26 -11.88
CA GLU A 18 -0.18 16.30 -12.10
C GLU A 18 0.29 16.95 -10.79
N LEU A 19 -0.47 16.76 -9.69
CA LEU A 19 -0.17 17.34 -8.39
C LEU A 19 0.88 16.54 -7.61
N ASP A 20 1.73 17.28 -6.89
CA ASP A 20 2.69 16.72 -5.94
C ASP A 20 1.98 16.17 -4.69
N TYR A 21 2.60 15.22 -3.98
CA TYR A 21 2.07 14.64 -2.74
C TYR A 21 1.81 15.69 -1.65
N TYR A 22 2.63 16.73 -1.60
CA TYR A 22 2.44 17.87 -0.69
C TYR A 22 1.18 18.66 -1.05
N GLN A 23 0.92 18.88 -2.34
CA GLN A 23 -0.25 19.58 -2.82
C GLN A 23 -1.53 18.75 -2.64
N ILE A 24 -1.46 17.44 -2.88
CA ILE A 24 -2.57 16.49 -2.65
C ILE A 24 -3.01 16.51 -1.18
N LEU A 25 -2.06 16.51 -0.24
CA LEU A 25 -2.37 16.64 1.18
C LEU A 25 -2.56 18.09 1.64
N ARG A 26 -2.41 19.09 0.75
CA ARG A 26 -2.50 20.52 1.08
C ARG A 26 -1.58 20.94 2.25
N VAL A 27 -0.36 20.40 2.27
CA VAL A 27 0.66 20.72 3.27
C VAL A 27 1.90 21.31 2.59
N PRO A 28 2.67 22.17 3.28
CA PRO A 28 3.92 22.68 2.71
C PRO A 28 5.00 21.58 2.62
N LYS A 29 6.00 21.77 1.75
CA LYS A 29 7.10 20.78 1.56
C LYS A 29 7.92 20.53 2.83
N ASN A 30 7.98 21.51 3.72
CA ASN A 30 8.65 21.43 5.04
C ASN A 30 7.73 20.88 6.15
N ALA A 31 6.53 20.36 5.82
CA ALA A 31 5.58 19.90 6.82
C ALA A 31 6.14 18.79 7.72
N SER A 32 5.86 18.89 9.01
CA SER A 32 6.18 17.86 10.00
C SER A 32 5.30 16.62 9.83
N LEU A 33 5.75 15.46 10.31
CA LEU A 33 4.97 14.22 10.27
C LEU A 33 3.57 14.37 10.91
N GLY A 34 3.47 15.14 12.00
CA GLY A 34 2.18 15.43 12.64
C GLY A 34 1.22 16.19 11.73
N GLN A 35 1.71 17.15 10.94
CA GLN A 35 0.91 17.90 9.97
C GLN A 35 0.46 17.01 8.81
N VAL A 36 1.36 16.16 8.30
CA VAL A 36 1.03 15.16 7.26
C VAL A 36 -0.07 14.20 7.72
N ARG A 37 0.01 13.71 8.98
CA ARG A 37 -1.03 12.85 9.57
C ARG A 37 -2.36 13.56 9.72
N LYS A 38 -2.36 14.79 10.24
CA LYS A 38 -3.58 15.60 10.40
C LYS A 38 -4.25 15.83 9.05
N ALA A 39 -3.48 16.28 8.06
CA ALA A 39 -3.98 16.54 6.73
C ALA A 39 -4.55 15.28 6.04
N TYR A 40 -3.87 14.13 6.18
CA TYR A 40 -4.39 12.86 5.67
C TYR A 40 -5.75 12.51 6.29
N HIS A 41 -5.91 12.69 7.61
CA HIS A 41 -7.18 12.44 8.28
C HIS A 41 -8.29 13.36 7.73
N GLU A 42 -8.02 14.67 7.60
CA GLU A 42 -8.98 15.63 7.06
C GLU A 42 -9.39 15.31 5.61
N GLN A 43 -8.43 14.96 4.74
CA GLN A 43 -8.70 14.58 3.36
C GLN A 43 -9.43 13.23 3.25
N SER A 44 -9.06 12.26 4.09
CA SER A 44 -9.70 10.94 4.13
C SER A 44 -11.17 11.07 4.53
N LEU A 45 -11.50 11.84 5.57
CA LEU A 45 -12.89 12.09 5.97
C LEU A 45 -13.73 12.73 4.86
N LYS A 46 -13.10 13.58 4.04
CA LYS A 46 -13.77 14.28 2.92
C LYS A 46 -14.02 13.36 1.72
N PHE A 47 -13.09 12.47 1.40
CA PHE A 47 -13.13 11.64 0.20
C PHE A 47 -13.30 10.13 0.46
N HIS A 48 -13.63 9.71 1.69
CA HIS A 48 -13.78 8.29 2.02
C HIS A 48 -14.94 7.67 1.23
N PRO A 49 -14.74 6.53 0.53
CA PRO A 49 -15.76 5.93 -0.33
C PRO A 49 -17.02 5.48 0.44
N ASP A 50 -16.91 5.23 1.74
CA ASP A 50 -18.02 4.83 2.61
C ASP A 50 -19.11 5.91 2.74
N ARG A 51 -18.73 7.21 2.82
CA ARG A 51 -19.69 8.33 2.81
C ARG A 51 -20.50 8.41 1.51
N PHE A 52 -20.04 7.73 0.47
CA PHE A 52 -20.56 7.83 -0.90
C PHE A 52 -21.01 6.46 -1.43
N PHE A 53 -21.20 5.46 -0.56
CA PHE A 53 -21.60 4.12 -0.96
C PHE A 53 -22.94 4.12 -1.72
N GLY A 54 -23.91 4.91 -1.23
CA GLY A 54 -25.24 5.09 -1.82
C GLY A 54 -25.31 5.96 -3.08
N LEU A 55 -24.18 6.50 -3.57
CA LEU A 55 -24.18 7.20 -4.86
C LEU A 55 -24.26 6.20 -6.02
N PRO A 56 -25.03 6.52 -7.07
CA PRO A 56 -25.00 5.76 -8.31
C PRO A 56 -23.58 5.76 -8.89
N GLU A 57 -23.26 4.69 -9.62
CA GLU A 57 -21.98 4.62 -10.31
C GLU A 57 -21.91 5.72 -11.38
N GLY A 58 -20.77 6.41 -11.48
CA GLY A 58 -20.62 7.55 -12.38
C GLY A 58 -19.33 8.33 -12.13
N ALA A 59 -19.16 9.43 -12.88
CA ALA A 59 -17.96 10.27 -12.86
C ALA A 59 -17.61 10.77 -11.44
N LEU A 60 -18.61 11.13 -10.65
CA LEU A 60 -18.42 11.60 -9.27
C LEU A 60 -17.85 10.50 -8.36
N LYS A 61 -18.44 9.29 -8.37
CA LYS A 61 -17.98 8.16 -7.56
C LYS A 61 -16.59 7.69 -7.98
N SER A 62 -16.31 7.68 -9.28
CA SER A 62 -14.99 7.37 -9.83
C SER A 62 -13.94 8.42 -9.42
N GLY A 63 -14.29 9.71 -9.53
CA GLY A 63 -13.44 10.82 -9.11
C GLY A 63 -13.08 10.74 -7.62
N ILE A 64 -14.05 10.46 -6.75
CA ILE A 64 -13.82 10.27 -5.31
C ILE A 64 -12.85 9.12 -5.06
N LYS A 65 -13.06 7.96 -5.70
CA LYS A 65 -12.15 6.80 -5.56
C LYS A 65 -10.72 7.15 -5.99
N LYS A 66 -10.57 7.87 -7.11
CA LYS A 66 -9.26 8.31 -7.62
C LYS A 66 -8.56 9.25 -6.64
N ILE A 67 -9.28 10.24 -6.13
CA ILE A 67 -8.75 11.19 -5.14
C ILE A 67 -8.35 10.45 -3.85
N ALA A 68 -9.22 9.58 -3.33
CA ALA A 68 -8.95 8.81 -2.11
C ALA A 68 -7.71 7.93 -2.24
N LYS A 69 -7.53 7.29 -3.40
CA LYS A 69 -6.33 6.50 -3.71
C LYS A 69 -5.07 7.38 -3.63
N ARG A 70 -5.07 8.51 -4.34
CA ARG A 70 -3.91 9.40 -4.38
C ARG A 70 -3.57 10.03 -3.03
N VAL A 71 -4.58 10.39 -2.24
CA VAL A 71 -4.41 10.87 -0.85
C VAL A 71 -3.73 9.81 0.02
N ALA A 72 -4.11 8.53 -0.12
CA ALA A 72 -3.47 7.44 0.59
C ALA A 72 -2.01 7.23 0.16
N GLU A 73 -1.73 7.30 -1.14
CA GLU A 73 -0.36 7.19 -1.68
C GLU A 73 0.56 8.32 -1.18
N ALA A 74 0.05 9.55 -1.18
CA ALA A 74 0.75 10.72 -0.66
C ALA A 74 1.10 10.50 0.82
N TYR A 75 0.15 10.04 1.64
CA TYR A 75 0.40 9.76 3.04
C TYR A 75 1.44 8.67 3.27
N VAL A 76 1.34 7.53 2.56
CA VAL A 76 2.30 6.41 2.70
C VAL A 76 3.71 6.83 2.33
N THR A 77 3.86 7.74 1.35
CA THR A 77 5.17 8.26 0.93
C THR A 77 5.71 9.28 1.93
N LEU A 78 4.90 10.28 2.31
CA LEU A 78 5.37 11.39 3.15
C LEU A 78 5.51 11.04 4.63
N ARG A 79 4.83 9.98 5.10
CA ARG A 79 4.94 9.54 6.51
C ARG A 79 6.25 8.81 6.80
N ASP A 80 6.88 8.24 5.77
CA ASP A 80 8.10 7.45 5.90
C ASP A 80 9.29 8.31 5.48
N ALA A 81 10.26 8.49 6.37
CA ALA A 81 11.37 9.41 6.14
C ALA A 81 12.22 9.02 4.92
N SER A 82 12.43 7.72 4.71
CA SER A 82 13.21 7.20 3.59
C SER A 82 12.49 7.41 2.26
N LYS A 83 11.19 7.07 2.19
CA LYS A 83 10.36 7.28 1.00
C LYS A 83 10.17 8.76 0.67
N ARG A 84 9.96 9.60 1.69
CA ARG A 84 9.87 11.05 1.53
C ARG A 84 11.14 11.62 0.92
N ARG A 85 12.31 11.23 1.44
CA ARG A 85 13.60 11.68 0.89
C ARG A 85 13.79 11.26 -0.56
N ALA A 86 13.46 10.01 -0.91
CA ALA A 86 13.52 9.55 -2.29
C ALA A 86 12.59 10.34 -3.21
N TYR A 87 11.37 10.63 -2.75
CA TYR A 87 10.40 11.44 -3.47
C TYR A 87 10.87 12.88 -3.66
N ASP A 88 11.43 13.51 -2.62
CA ASP A 88 11.96 14.88 -2.70
C ASP A 88 13.12 15.00 -3.70
N LEU A 89 14.02 14.01 -3.72
CA LEU A 89 15.10 13.93 -4.72
C LEU A 89 14.55 13.80 -6.14
N GLN A 90 13.49 13.01 -6.33
CA GLN A 90 12.83 12.88 -7.63
C GLN A 90 12.21 14.21 -8.08
N LEU A 91 11.53 14.93 -7.18
CA LEU A 91 10.98 16.25 -7.49
C LEU A 91 12.07 17.26 -7.89
N GLN A 92 13.19 17.26 -7.18
CA GLN A 92 14.32 18.15 -7.50
C GLN A 92 14.90 17.86 -8.90
N ARG A 93 14.99 16.58 -9.28
CA ARG A 93 15.44 16.17 -10.62
C ARG A 93 14.49 16.62 -11.73
N LEU A 94 13.18 16.59 -11.47
CA LEU A 94 12.17 17.05 -12.42
C LEU A 94 12.16 18.58 -12.59
N GLN A 95 12.63 19.32 -11.59
CA GLN A 95 12.66 20.79 -11.58
C GLN A 95 13.97 21.39 -12.13
N SER A 96 15.00 20.58 -12.36
CA SER A 96 16.29 21.04 -12.87
C SER A 96 16.40 20.77 -14.38
N PRO A 97 16.55 21.78 -15.26
CA PRO A 97 17.05 21.52 -16.60
C PRO A 97 18.50 21.03 -16.45
N SER A 98 18.78 19.86 -17.04
CA SER A 98 20.07 19.19 -17.03
C SER A 98 21.26 20.15 -17.12
N PRO A 99 22.16 20.25 -16.12
CA PRO A 99 23.52 20.62 -16.43
C PRO A 99 24.18 19.37 -17.02
N ALA A 100 24.62 19.48 -18.27
CA ALA A 100 25.57 18.55 -18.85
C ALA A 100 26.67 18.24 -17.81
N ALA A 101 26.90 16.96 -17.56
CA ALA A 101 27.90 16.50 -16.61
C ALA A 101 29.30 17.04 -17.02
N PRO A 102 30.07 17.67 -16.12
CA PRO A 102 31.51 17.65 -16.25
C PRO A 102 32.03 16.29 -15.76
N GLU A 103 32.85 15.71 -16.62
CA GLU A 103 33.65 14.50 -16.45
C GLU A 103 34.65 14.64 -15.27
N SER A 104 35.00 13.50 -14.64
CA SER A 104 36.12 13.26 -13.69
C SER A 104 35.89 13.70 -12.22
N ALA A 105 36.12 12.93 -11.14
CA ALA A 105 37.00 11.76 -10.89
C ALA A 105 36.54 10.97 -9.59
N PRO A 106 37.33 10.07 -8.94
CA PRO A 106 36.96 8.66 -8.74
C PRO A 106 36.74 8.23 -7.27
N GLY A 107 36.09 7.08 -7.07
CA GLY A 107 36.23 6.29 -5.83
C GLY A 107 35.04 6.29 -4.87
N ALA A 108 34.02 5.48 -5.19
CA ALA A 108 33.16 4.85 -4.19
C ALA A 108 32.58 3.56 -4.80
N PRO A 109 32.51 2.43 -4.07
CA PRO A 109 32.06 1.17 -4.65
C PRO A 109 30.56 1.25 -4.95
N ALA A 110 30.22 0.99 -6.21
CA ALA A 110 28.85 0.80 -6.64
C ALA A 110 28.25 -0.48 -6.03
N PRO A 111 26.98 -0.47 -5.60
CA PRO A 111 26.12 -1.63 -5.79
C PRO A 111 25.31 -1.42 -7.08
N ALA A 112 25.66 -2.29 -8.03
CA ALA A 112 24.99 -2.70 -9.25
C ALA A 112 23.56 -2.16 -9.55
N ALA A 113 23.47 -1.61 -10.77
CA ALA A 113 22.38 -1.76 -11.73
C ALA A 113 20.97 -1.25 -11.33
N ALA A 114 20.71 0.02 -11.69
CA ALA A 114 19.37 0.48 -12.02
C ALA A 114 18.92 -0.10 -13.38
N PRO A 115 17.66 -0.52 -13.58
CA PRO A 115 17.09 -0.56 -14.92
C PRO A 115 16.75 0.86 -15.40
N PRO A 116 16.83 1.12 -16.72
CA PRO A 116 16.63 2.45 -17.29
C PRO A 116 15.15 2.85 -17.33
N ALA A 117 14.97 4.15 -17.51
CA ALA A 117 13.72 4.90 -17.54
C ALA A 117 12.58 4.24 -18.34
N THR A 118 11.37 4.23 -17.76
CA THR A 118 10.11 4.31 -18.51
C THR A 118 9.09 5.02 -17.62
N ALA A 119 8.37 5.97 -18.21
CA ALA A 119 7.30 6.76 -17.60
C ALA A 119 6.44 5.95 -16.62
N LEU A 120 6.21 6.47 -15.41
CA LEU A 120 5.29 5.88 -14.44
C LEU A 120 3.83 6.13 -14.83
N ARG A 121 3.43 5.59 -15.99
CA ARG A 121 2.13 4.95 -16.10
C ARG A 121 2.25 3.66 -15.30
N PHE A 122 1.89 3.72 -14.03
CA PHE A 122 1.79 2.54 -13.19
C PHE A 122 0.61 1.69 -13.68
N THR A 123 0.88 0.84 -14.67
CA THR A 123 -0.04 -0.18 -15.17
C THR A 123 -0.30 -1.20 -14.06
N GLU A 124 -1.43 -1.91 -14.13
CA GLU A 124 -1.88 -2.99 -13.24
C GLU A 124 -0.79 -4.03 -12.86
N GLN A 125 0.31 -4.11 -13.61
CA GLN A 125 1.46 -4.95 -13.32
C GLN A 125 2.13 -4.63 -11.98
N THR A 126 2.10 -3.39 -11.53
CA THR A 126 2.83 -2.98 -10.31
C THR A 126 2.02 -3.20 -9.04
N GLU A 127 0.69 -3.13 -9.15
CA GLU A 127 -0.22 -3.59 -8.10
C GLU A 127 -0.10 -5.12 -7.96
N LYS A 128 0.03 -5.85 -9.06
CA LYS A 128 0.38 -7.28 -9.02
C LYS A 128 1.75 -7.51 -8.40
N ALA A 129 2.79 -6.77 -8.78
CA ALA A 129 4.13 -6.93 -8.21
C ALA A 129 4.16 -6.65 -6.70
N PHE A 130 3.49 -5.62 -6.21
CA PHE A 130 3.39 -5.32 -4.76
C PHE A 130 2.54 -6.33 -4.00
N LYS A 131 1.44 -6.79 -4.61
CA LYS A 131 0.57 -7.84 -4.05
C LYS A 131 1.26 -9.22 -4.10
N GLN A 132 2.14 -9.43 -5.07
CA GLN A 132 2.96 -10.63 -5.25
C GLN A 132 4.17 -10.60 -4.33
N GLU A 133 4.80 -9.45 -4.07
CA GLU A 133 5.87 -9.25 -3.09
C GLU A 133 5.35 -9.47 -1.65
N LYS A 134 4.16 -8.94 -1.34
CA LYS A 134 3.48 -9.30 -0.09
C LYS A 134 3.15 -10.80 -0.02
N GLN A 135 2.67 -11.42 -1.11
CA GLN A 135 2.44 -12.88 -1.15
C GLN A 135 3.73 -13.71 -1.05
N GLN A 136 4.86 -13.18 -1.50
CA GLN A 136 6.18 -13.81 -1.40
C GLN A 136 6.72 -13.78 0.04
N GLN A 137 6.24 -12.87 0.91
CA GLN A 137 6.61 -12.87 2.33
C GLN A 137 5.91 -13.96 3.16
N PHE A 138 4.77 -14.49 2.70
CA PHE A 138 3.98 -15.43 3.49
C PHE A 138 4.45 -16.89 3.35
N GLY A 139 5.09 -17.25 2.25
CA GLY A 139 5.65 -18.60 2.06
C GLY A 139 6.76 -18.59 1.02
N LYS A 140 7.90 -19.18 1.38
CA LYS A 140 9.09 -19.30 0.51
C LYS A 140 8.84 -20.28 -0.65
N THR A 141 7.90 -21.20 -0.48
CA THR A 141 7.55 -22.30 -1.40
C THR A 141 6.13 -22.14 -1.93
N GLU A 142 5.87 -22.56 -3.18
CA GLU A 142 4.52 -22.49 -3.77
C GLU A 142 3.47 -23.26 -2.96
N LYS A 143 3.82 -24.46 -2.47
CA LYS A 143 2.93 -25.27 -1.61
C LYS A 143 2.64 -24.58 -0.28
N GLY A 144 3.65 -23.97 0.35
CA GLY A 144 3.49 -23.21 1.59
C GLY A 144 2.54 -22.02 1.42
N ARG A 145 2.67 -21.26 0.32
CA ARG A 145 1.75 -20.15 0.01
C ARG A 145 0.30 -20.60 -0.19
N LYS A 146 0.07 -21.71 -0.89
CA LYS A 146 -1.28 -22.27 -1.10
C LYS A 146 -1.92 -22.70 0.22
N LEU A 147 -1.16 -23.42 1.05
CA LEU A 147 -1.63 -23.85 2.37
C LEU A 147 -1.89 -22.66 3.30
N TYR A 148 -1.05 -21.63 3.28
CA TYR A 148 -1.31 -20.39 4.01
C TYR A 148 -2.64 -19.75 3.61
N GLN A 149 -2.87 -19.58 2.30
CA GLN A 149 -4.12 -19.01 1.79
C GLN A 149 -5.34 -19.84 2.20
N GLN A 150 -5.23 -21.17 2.15
CA GLN A 150 -6.30 -22.07 2.59
C GLN A 150 -6.53 -21.97 4.10
N GLY A 151 -5.48 -22.05 4.92
CA GLY A 151 -5.59 -21.95 6.38
C GLY A 151 -6.17 -20.61 6.84
N MET A 152 -5.80 -19.50 6.18
CA MET A 152 -6.37 -18.18 6.46
C MET A 152 -7.85 -18.07 6.08
N ARG A 153 -8.32 -18.80 5.06
CA ARG A 153 -9.76 -18.87 4.73
C ARG A 153 -10.52 -19.64 5.80
N GLU A 154 -9.99 -20.78 6.22
CA GLU A 154 -10.57 -21.61 7.28
C GLU A 154 -10.62 -20.86 8.62
N PHE A 155 -9.55 -20.11 8.93
CA PHE A 155 -9.47 -19.27 10.12
C PHE A 155 -10.53 -18.17 10.12
N GLN A 156 -10.73 -17.47 8.99
CA GLN A 156 -11.79 -16.48 8.83
C GLN A 156 -13.19 -17.08 8.89
N ALA A 157 -13.35 -18.31 8.40
CA ALA A 157 -14.58 -19.08 8.51
C ALA A 157 -14.84 -19.63 9.93
N LYS A 158 -13.99 -19.27 10.92
CA LYS A 158 -13.99 -19.80 12.29
C LYS A 158 -13.85 -21.33 12.38
N ASN A 159 -13.41 -21.97 11.31
CA ASN A 159 -13.10 -23.38 11.31
C ASN A 159 -11.66 -23.58 11.78
N PHE A 160 -11.43 -23.30 13.06
CA PHE A 160 -10.08 -23.27 13.64
C PHE A 160 -9.41 -24.65 13.64
N VAL A 161 -10.19 -25.74 13.71
CA VAL A 161 -9.67 -27.12 13.63
C VAL A 161 -9.11 -27.40 12.24
N ALA A 162 -9.80 -26.99 11.17
CA ALA A 162 -9.28 -27.11 9.82
C ALA A 162 -8.05 -26.19 9.63
N ALA A 163 -8.14 -24.95 10.08
CA ALA A 163 -7.06 -23.97 9.96
C ALA A 163 -5.76 -24.45 10.64
N GLU A 164 -5.84 -24.99 11.86
CA GLU A 164 -4.69 -25.53 12.59
C GLU A 164 -4.01 -26.68 11.81
N ARG A 165 -4.80 -27.61 11.26
CA ARG A 165 -4.30 -28.72 10.43
C ARG A 165 -3.61 -28.19 9.18
N THR A 166 -4.22 -27.21 8.52
CA THR A 166 -3.69 -26.61 7.29
C THR A 166 -2.38 -25.86 7.54
N PHE A 167 -2.27 -25.10 8.64
CA PHE A 167 -1.00 -24.46 9.02
C PHE A 167 0.06 -25.47 9.47
N LYS A 168 -0.33 -26.57 10.14
CA LYS A 168 0.58 -27.68 10.46
C LYS A 168 1.12 -28.37 9.19
N MET A 169 0.28 -28.56 8.18
CA MET A 169 0.72 -29.05 6.87
C MET A 169 1.64 -28.03 6.18
N ALA A 170 1.39 -26.73 6.31
CA ALA A 170 2.26 -25.70 5.77
C ALA A 170 3.67 -25.75 6.38
N LEU A 171 3.78 -25.98 7.69
CA LEU A 171 5.06 -26.18 8.40
C LEU A 171 5.81 -27.44 7.96
N ALA A 172 5.13 -28.47 7.45
CA ALA A 172 5.82 -29.65 6.91
C ALA A 172 6.62 -29.32 5.63
N TYR A 173 6.22 -28.27 4.90
CA TYR A 173 6.94 -27.76 3.74
C TYR A 173 7.90 -26.62 4.09
N GLU A 174 7.59 -25.85 5.14
CA GLU A 174 8.41 -24.72 5.60
C GLU A 174 8.54 -24.74 7.14
N PRO A 175 9.39 -25.63 7.70
CA PRO A 175 9.52 -25.77 9.15
C PRO A 175 10.08 -24.52 9.82
N ASP A 176 10.93 -23.76 9.12
CA ASP A 176 11.54 -22.52 9.60
C ASP A 176 10.62 -21.28 9.44
N ASN A 177 9.37 -21.46 9.00
CA ASN A 177 8.45 -20.34 8.81
C ASN A 177 7.70 -20.02 10.13
N GLU A 178 8.26 -19.04 10.86
CA GLU A 178 7.73 -18.56 12.14
C GLU A 178 6.26 -18.10 12.06
N LEU A 179 5.82 -17.62 10.90
CA LEU A 179 4.45 -17.17 10.73
C LEU A 179 3.46 -18.34 10.74
N PHE A 180 3.79 -19.44 10.07
CA PHE A 180 2.93 -20.63 10.07
C PHE A 180 2.83 -21.25 11.46
N ALA A 181 3.92 -21.23 12.23
CA ALA A 181 3.93 -21.67 13.62
C ALA A 181 2.97 -20.84 14.47
N LYS A 182 3.07 -19.50 14.40
CA LYS A 182 2.18 -18.60 15.14
C LYS A 182 0.71 -18.82 14.79
N LEU A 183 0.38 -18.96 13.50
CA LEU A 183 -0.99 -19.14 13.04
C LEU A 183 -1.59 -20.49 13.44
N ARG A 184 -0.80 -21.56 13.43
CA ARG A 184 -1.20 -22.87 13.99
C ARG A 184 -1.54 -22.73 15.47
N ASP A 185 -0.66 -22.13 16.26
CA ASP A 185 -0.85 -21.99 17.71
C ASP A 185 -2.02 -21.05 18.06
N GLU A 186 -2.24 -20.02 17.24
CA GLU A 186 -3.41 -19.14 17.36
C GLU A 186 -4.71 -19.87 17.02
N ALA A 187 -4.74 -20.69 15.96
CA ALA A 187 -5.89 -21.53 15.66
C ALA A 187 -6.16 -22.51 16.82
N GLY A 188 -5.13 -23.19 17.33
CA GLY A 188 -5.25 -24.11 18.48
C GLY A 188 -5.79 -23.44 19.75
N ARG A 189 -5.37 -22.20 20.03
CA ARG A 189 -5.94 -21.40 21.13
C ARG A 189 -7.42 -21.11 20.93
N ASN A 190 -7.82 -20.70 19.72
CA ASN A 190 -9.22 -20.41 19.42
C ASN A 190 -10.11 -21.66 19.50
N ILE A 191 -9.61 -22.86 19.14
CA ILE A 191 -10.32 -24.12 19.35
C ILE A 191 -10.61 -24.32 20.85
N LYS A 192 -9.61 -24.17 21.71
CA LYS A 192 -9.81 -24.35 23.17
C LYS A 192 -10.82 -23.37 23.74
N THR A 193 -10.82 -22.13 23.26
CA THR A 193 -11.80 -21.11 23.68
C THR A 193 -13.22 -21.46 23.23
N ASP A 194 -13.41 -21.94 22.00
CA ASP A 194 -14.73 -22.30 21.45
C ASP A 194 -15.36 -23.50 22.19
N TYR A 195 -14.55 -24.44 22.68
CA TYR A 195 -15.01 -25.59 23.48
C TYR A 195 -15.23 -25.26 24.97
N THR A 196 -14.81 -24.08 25.45
CA THR A 196 -14.95 -23.68 26.87
C THR A 196 -16.21 -22.82 27.10
N ILE A 197 -16.88 -22.34 26.04
CA ILE A 197 -18.10 -21.52 26.12
C ILE A 197 -19.33 -22.32 25.64
N LYS A 198 -19.49 -23.55 26.12
CA LYS A 198 -20.72 -24.35 25.97
C LYS A 198 -21.16 -24.91 27.32
#